data_AF-A0A673WPX6-F1
#
_entry.id   AF-A0A673WPX6-F1
#
_cell.length_a   1.000
_cell.length_b   1.000
_cell.length_c   1.000
_cell.angle_alpha   90.00
_cell.angle_beta   90.00
_cell.angle_gamma   90.00
#
_symmetry.space_group_name_H-M   'P 1'
#
loop_
_entity.id
_entity.type
_entity.pdbx_description
1 polymer ?
#
loop_
_entity_poly.entity_id
_entity_poly.type
_entity_poly.pdbx_seq_one_letter_code
_entity_poly.pdbx_strand_id
1 'polypeptide(L)'
;MADVTARSLQYEYKANSNLVLQADRSLIDRTRRDEPTGEVLSLVGKLVGTKMGDKSQRTKPSMQGEKRAKRRKRDEDGHDMNKMKGFTLLSEGIDEMVGIVYKPKTKETRETYEVLLSFIQAALGDQPRDILCGAADEVLAVLKNDKMRDKERRREVEQLLGPADDTRYHVLVNLGKKISDYGGDKELQNMDDNIDETYGVNVQFESDEEEGDEDQFGEVRDDGSDEESEGEEADLGCTLTANLGVTGDVMTAKKKELHPRDIDAFWLQRQLSRFYDDAIISQKKADEVLEILKTASDDRECENQLVLLLGFNTFDFIKILRQHRRMIQYCTMLASAQSEAEKEKIIGKMEADPDLSKVLYQLQETEKEDIIREERSRRERVRKSRVDNDLESMDIDHGESMAPKQLLDLEDLAFTQGSHFMANKRCQLPDGSFRKQRKGYEEVHVPALKPKPFADDEVLVAIEKLPKYAQAGFEGFKTLNRIQSKLFKTAMETDENLLVCAPTGAGKTNVALMAMLREIGKHINLDGTINLDDFKIIYVAPMRSLVQEMVGTDRRPPAIEMGHHHAQRRRAHLHPASALWWPGPSATWS
;
A
#
# COMPACT_ATOMS: atom_id res chain seq x y z
N MET A 1 16.48 54.16 20.94
CA MET A 1 17.42 55.15 20.36
C MET A 1 18.87 54.74 20.56
N ALA A 2 19.27 54.25 21.75
CA ALA A 2 20.64 53.80 22.04
C ALA A 2 21.10 52.54 21.24
N ASP A 3 20.20 51.58 20.99
CA ASP A 3 20.54 50.35 20.23
C ASP A 3 20.73 50.58 18.72
N VAL A 4 20.04 51.58 18.17
CA VAL A 4 20.18 51.97 16.76
C VAL A 4 21.52 52.68 16.55
N THR A 5 21.94 53.51 17.50
CA THR A 5 23.27 54.12 17.50
C THR A 5 24.39 53.10 17.71
N ALA A 6 24.17 52.06 18.53
CA ALA A 6 25.17 50.99 18.74
C ALA A 6 25.36 50.11 17.50
N ARG A 7 24.28 49.76 16.79
CA ARG A 7 24.37 49.04 15.50
C ARG A 7 24.98 49.89 14.39
N SER A 8 24.66 51.19 14.35
CA SER A 8 25.26 52.16 13.42
C SER A 8 26.79 52.25 13.60
N LEU A 9 27.27 52.24 14.84
CA LEU A 9 28.70 52.27 15.17
C LEU A 9 29.42 50.95 14.82
N GLN A 10 28.73 49.80 14.85
CA GLN A 10 29.32 48.50 14.48
C GLN A 10 29.56 48.34 12.97
N TYR A 11 28.81 49.04 12.12
CA TYR A 11 28.91 48.95 10.65
C TYR A 11 29.56 50.18 9.99
N GLU A 12 30.14 51.08 10.78
CA GLU A 12 30.79 52.29 10.27
C GLU A 12 32.15 51.96 9.63
N TYR A 13 32.12 51.56 8.36
CA TYR A 13 33.28 51.22 7.53
C TYR A 13 34.32 52.36 7.38
N LYS A 14 34.00 53.59 7.81
CA LYS A 14 34.93 54.72 7.86
C LYS A 14 35.93 54.65 9.01
N ALA A 15 35.57 54.03 10.14
CA ALA A 15 36.47 53.96 11.30
C ALA A 15 37.66 53.02 11.05
N ASN A 16 37.45 51.97 10.25
CA ASN A 16 38.50 50.99 9.94
C ASN A 16 39.28 51.28 8.65
N SER A 17 38.80 52.18 7.78
CA SER A 17 39.46 52.43 6.48
C SER A 17 40.63 53.42 6.55
N ASN A 18 40.73 54.23 7.62
CA ASN A 18 41.75 55.28 7.73
C ASN A 18 42.96 54.94 8.61
N LEU A 19 43.02 53.75 9.22
CA LEU A 19 44.12 53.39 10.11
C LEU A 19 45.39 52.86 9.40
N VAL A 20 45.45 52.93 8.07
CA VAL A 20 46.53 52.29 7.27
C VAL A 20 47.30 53.27 6.38
N LEU A 21 46.93 54.55 6.28
CA LEU A 21 47.58 55.46 5.32
C LEU A 21 48.44 56.58 5.89
N GLN A 22 48.47 56.82 7.20
CA GLN A 22 49.46 57.73 7.81
C GLN A 22 49.89 57.21 9.18
N ALA A 23 51.00 56.46 9.21
CA ALA A 23 51.71 56.20 10.46
C ALA A 23 52.41 57.49 10.89
N ASP A 24 52.01 58.04 12.04
CA ASP A 24 52.61 59.24 12.62
C ASP A 24 54.02 58.91 13.13
N ARG A 25 55.06 59.26 12.35
CA ARG A 25 56.47 58.89 12.61
C ARG A 25 57.17 59.74 13.68
N SER A 26 56.42 60.58 14.41
CA SER A 26 56.97 61.49 15.42
C SER A 26 57.06 60.88 16.83
N LEU A 27 56.38 59.75 17.08
CA LEU A 27 56.31 59.10 18.41
C LEU A 27 57.01 57.73 18.49
N ILE A 28 57.79 57.35 17.47
CA ILE A 28 58.56 56.10 17.48
C ILE A 28 59.91 56.36 18.13
N ASP A 29 59.99 56.08 19.43
CA ASP A 29 61.24 55.91 20.16
C ASP A 29 62.12 54.90 19.41
N ARG A 30 63.41 55.21 19.20
CA ARG A 30 64.33 54.33 18.46
C ARG A 30 64.65 53.09 19.31
N THR A 31 63.76 52.10 19.26
CA THR A 31 63.97 50.75 19.78
C THR A 31 65.08 50.06 19.00
N ARG A 32 65.85 49.21 19.70
CA ARG A 32 67.01 48.51 19.14
C ARG A 32 66.57 47.62 17.99
N ARG A 33 67.41 47.51 16.95
CA ARG A 33 67.12 46.89 15.64
C ARG A 33 66.59 45.44 15.66
N ASP A 34 66.55 44.76 16.81
CA ASP A 34 66.22 43.33 16.92
C ASP A 34 64.98 43.02 17.78
N GLU A 35 64.14 44.00 18.16
CA GLU A 35 62.88 43.72 18.87
C GLU A 35 61.66 43.71 17.92
N PRO A 36 60.81 42.66 17.95
CA PRO A 36 59.65 42.56 17.08
C PRO A 36 58.54 43.56 17.49
N THR A 37 58.04 44.32 16.52
CA THR A 37 57.21 45.53 16.71
C THR A 37 55.73 45.27 17.03
N GLY A 38 55.27 44.01 17.09
CA GLY A 38 53.87 43.66 17.35
C GLY A 38 52.84 44.14 16.30
N GLU A 39 53.31 44.73 15.20
CA GLU A 39 52.47 45.28 14.14
C GLU A 39 51.87 44.17 13.26
N VAL A 40 50.57 44.27 12.95
CA VAL A 40 49.87 43.26 12.12
C VAL A 40 50.29 43.45 10.66
N LEU A 41 51.11 42.53 10.16
CA LEU A 41 51.61 42.58 8.79
C LEU A 41 50.67 41.87 7.80
N SER A 42 50.65 42.38 6.56
CA SER A 42 49.94 41.75 5.45
C SER A 42 50.37 40.28 5.23
N LEU A 43 49.39 39.44 4.88
CA LEU A 43 49.54 38.00 4.64
C LEU A 43 49.98 37.67 3.19
N VAL A 44 50.08 38.66 2.31
CA VAL A 44 50.55 38.48 0.92
C VAL A 44 51.97 37.89 0.94
N GLY A 45 52.15 36.71 0.34
CA GLY A 45 53.43 35.97 0.33
C GLY A 45 53.72 35.13 1.59
N LYS A 46 52.92 35.27 2.66
CA LYS A 46 53.07 34.50 3.91
C LYS A 46 52.09 33.32 4.04
N LEU A 47 51.25 33.13 3.02
CA LEU A 47 50.31 32.00 2.91
C LEU A 47 50.95 30.78 2.21
N VAL A 48 52.23 30.84 1.86
CA VAL A 48 52.95 29.74 1.21
C VAL A 48 53.16 28.63 2.24
N GLY A 49 52.41 27.54 2.08
CA GLY A 49 52.44 26.38 2.98
C GLY A 49 51.18 26.21 3.84
N THR A 50 50.30 27.21 3.92
CA THR A 50 49.00 27.09 4.59
C THR A 50 47.89 26.97 3.56
N LYS A 51 47.13 25.87 3.58
CA LYS A 51 45.90 25.75 2.78
C LYS A 51 44.73 26.39 3.53
N MET A 52 43.76 26.93 2.78
CA MET A 52 42.49 27.36 3.36
C MET A 52 41.83 26.15 4.03
N GLY A 53 41.71 26.16 5.37
CA GLY A 53 41.17 25.06 6.16
C GLY A 53 42.19 24.18 6.91
N ASP A 54 43.50 24.45 6.82
CA ASP A 54 44.57 23.63 7.41
C ASP A 54 44.54 23.51 8.96
N LYS A 55 43.79 24.41 9.62
CA LYS A 55 43.50 24.36 11.07
C LYS A 55 42.00 24.36 11.39
N SER A 56 41.15 24.17 10.39
CA SER A 56 39.71 24.06 10.59
C SER A 56 39.42 22.71 11.24
N GLN A 57 38.82 22.73 12.43
CA GLN A 57 38.36 21.52 13.11
C GLN A 57 36.83 21.54 13.16
N ARG A 58 36.22 20.38 12.90
CA ARG A 58 34.79 20.19 13.12
C ARG A 58 34.57 19.82 14.58
N THR A 59 33.67 20.52 15.25
CA THR A 59 33.21 20.16 16.59
C THR A 59 32.29 18.95 16.50
N LYS A 60 32.33 18.10 17.53
CA LYS A 60 31.30 17.07 17.71
C LYS A 60 30.06 17.73 18.33
N PRO A 61 28.86 17.22 18.03
CA PRO A 61 27.64 17.61 18.73
C PRO A 61 27.82 17.57 20.25
N SER A 62 27.25 18.56 20.93
CA SER A 62 27.30 18.66 22.38
C SER A 62 26.52 17.51 23.04
N MET A 63 26.97 17.05 24.23
CA MET A 63 26.21 16.13 25.10
C MET A 63 25.69 14.83 24.45
N GLN A 64 26.39 14.26 23.47
CA GLN A 64 25.93 13.04 22.76
C GLN A 64 25.59 11.86 23.68
N GLY A 65 26.33 11.67 24.77
CA GLY A 65 26.08 10.58 25.72
C GLY A 65 24.76 10.74 26.47
N GLU A 66 24.44 11.97 26.88
CA GLU A 66 23.20 12.28 27.58
C GLU A 66 22.00 12.26 26.64
N LYS A 67 22.11 12.89 25.46
CA LYS A 67 21.06 12.84 24.42
C LYS A 67 20.75 11.41 24.01
N ARG A 68 21.77 10.56 23.85
CA ARG A 68 21.61 9.12 23.56
C ARG A 68 20.95 8.36 24.70
N ALA A 69 21.24 8.70 25.96
CA ALA A 69 20.59 8.08 27.11
C ALA A 69 19.12 8.50 27.22
N LYS A 70 18.82 9.80 27.04
CA LYS A 70 17.45 10.35 26.97
C LYS A 70 16.64 9.67 25.86
N ARG A 71 17.21 9.53 24.65
CA ARG A 71 16.62 8.80 23.53
C ARG A 71 16.35 7.34 23.86
N ARG A 72 17.33 6.61 24.39
CA ARG A 72 17.16 5.19 24.74
C ARG A 72 16.04 4.99 25.76
N LYS A 73 15.94 5.88 26.76
CA LYS A 73 14.86 5.84 27.75
C LYS A 73 13.50 6.09 27.11
N ARG A 74 13.37 7.12 26.28
CA ARG A 74 12.14 7.42 25.53
C ARG A 74 11.72 6.25 24.62
N ASP A 75 12.66 5.63 23.91
CA ASP A 75 12.38 4.49 23.03
C ASP A 75 11.98 3.23 23.82
N GLU A 76 12.48 3.08 25.05
CA GLU A 76 12.06 2.02 25.98
C GLU A 76 10.65 2.29 26.56
N ASP A 77 10.36 3.53 26.96
CA ASP A 77 9.04 3.93 27.47
C ASP A 77 7.98 3.92 26.34
N GLY A 78 8.36 4.31 25.12
CA GLY A 78 7.51 4.32 23.94
C GLY A 78 7.35 2.95 23.26
N HIS A 79 8.06 1.91 23.73
CA HIS A 79 8.00 0.58 23.13
C HIS A 79 6.57 0.01 23.12
N ASP A 80 5.81 0.18 24.20
CA ASP A 80 4.45 -0.36 24.29
C ASP A 80 3.47 0.39 23.39
N MET A 81 3.58 1.72 23.34
CA MET A 81 2.81 2.54 22.40
C MET A 81 3.14 2.19 20.94
N ASN A 82 4.43 2.03 20.62
CA ASN A 82 4.86 1.73 19.26
C ASN A 82 4.54 0.29 18.85
N LYS A 83 4.55 -0.66 19.80
CA LYS A 83 4.11 -2.04 19.57
C LYS A 83 2.61 -2.11 19.27
N MET A 84 1.82 -1.24 19.87
CA MET A 84 0.38 -1.14 19.63
C MET A 84 0.04 -0.19 18.47
N LYS A 85 1.02 0.55 17.91
CA LYS A 85 0.85 1.41 16.73
C LYS A 85 0.52 0.51 15.53
N GLY A 86 -0.73 0.58 15.06
CA GLY A 86 -1.27 -0.27 13.99
C GLY A 86 -2.31 -1.30 14.46
N PHE A 87 -2.41 -1.57 15.78
CA PHE A 87 -3.44 -2.45 16.34
C PHE A 87 -4.62 -1.61 16.85
N THR A 88 -5.68 -1.53 16.07
CA THR A 88 -6.94 -0.90 16.49
C THR A 88 -7.78 -1.90 17.28
N LEU A 89 -8.51 -1.45 18.32
CA LEU A 89 -9.40 -2.31 19.13
C LEU A 89 -10.40 -3.16 18.33
N LEU A 90 -10.74 -2.73 17.11
CA LEU A 90 -11.66 -3.40 16.20
C LEU A 90 -10.96 -4.36 15.22
N SER A 91 -9.62 -4.37 15.19
CA SER A 91 -8.82 -5.23 14.33
C SER A 91 -8.59 -6.60 14.99
N GLU A 92 -8.71 -7.66 14.20
CA GLU A 92 -8.76 -9.07 14.63
C GLU A 92 -7.51 -9.52 15.42
N GLY A 93 -6.38 -8.85 15.24
CA GLY A 93 -5.11 -9.18 15.92
C GLY A 93 -5.10 -9.00 17.44
N ILE A 94 -6.10 -8.32 18.02
CA ILE A 94 -6.20 -8.13 19.47
C ILE A 94 -7.04 -9.22 20.15
N ASP A 95 -7.86 -9.96 19.40
CA ASP A 95 -8.74 -11.00 19.99
C ASP A 95 -7.92 -12.18 20.55
N GLU A 96 -6.73 -12.44 19.98
CA GLU A 96 -5.76 -13.42 20.49
C GLU A 96 -5.12 -13.02 21.84
N MET A 97 -5.27 -11.76 22.26
CA MET A 97 -4.77 -11.26 23.55
C MET A 97 -5.84 -11.22 24.64
N VAL A 98 -7.09 -11.54 24.31
CA VAL A 98 -8.20 -11.53 25.27
C VAL A 98 -8.06 -12.71 26.23
N GLY A 99 -7.83 -12.42 27.51
CA GLY A 99 -7.68 -13.43 28.56
C GLY A 99 -6.26 -13.61 29.10
N ILE A 100 -5.26 -12.94 28.52
CA ILE A 100 -3.90 -12.89 29.09
C ILE A 100 -3.90 -11.90 30.26
N VAL A 101 -3.70 -12.42 31.48
CA VAL A 101 -3.73 -11.65 32.72
C VAL A 101 -2.37 -11.00 32.97
N TYR A 102 -1.28 -11.67 32.61
CA TYR A 102 0.06 -11.17 32.87
C TYR A 102 0.72 -10.57 31.64
N LYS A 103 1.12 -9.30 31.74
CA LYS A 103 1.99 -8.63 30.79
C LYS A 103 3.28 -8.20 31.50
N PRO A 104 4.45 -8.73 31.09
CA PRO A 104 5.71 -8.35 31.71
C PRO A 104 6.02 -6.88 31.46
N LYS A 105 6.34 -6.13 32.53
CA LYS A 105 6.57 -4.66 32.47
C LYS A 105 8.03 -4.30 32.16
N THR A 106 8.98 -5.19 32.46
CA THR A 106 10.42 -4.92 32.24
C THR A 106 10.99 -5.80 31.14
N LYS A 107 12.10 -5.38 30.50
CA LYS A 107 12.79 -6.18 29.48
C LYS A 107 13.28 -7.53 30.05
N GLU A 108 13.85 -7.52 31.24
CA GLU A 108 14.39 -8.73 31.88
C GLU A 108 13.28 -9.74 32.24
N THR A 109 12.12 -9.24 32.68
CA THR A 109 10.98 -10.07 33.03
C THR A 109 10.27 -10.59 31.79
N ARG A 110 10.28 -9.84 30.68
CA ARG A 110 9.84 -10.32 29.36
C ARG A 110 10.70 -11.46 28.84
N GLU A 111 12.03 -11.36 28.91
CA GLU A 111 12.92 -12.46 28.52
C GLU A 111 12.68 -13.71 29.38
N THR A 112 12.51 -13.52 30.69
CA THR A 112 12.20 -14.62 31.61
C THR A 112 10.84 -15.25 31.28
N TYR A 113 9.84 -14.43 30.91
CA TYR A 113 8.52 -14.88 30.50
C TYR A 113 8.57 -15.65 29.17
N GLU A 114 9.37 -15.24 28.19
CA GLU A 114 9.55 -16.00 26.94
C GLU A 114 10.25 -17.35 27.19
N VAL A 115 11.20 -17.41 28.12
CA VAL A 115 11.82 -18.69 28.53
C VAL A 115 10.80 -19.58 29.24
N LEU A 116 9.92 -19.00 30.08
CA LEU A 116 8.82 -19.74 30.71
C LEU A 116 7.84 -20.29 29.66
N LEU A 117 7.47 -19.49 28.67
CA LEU A 117 6.60 -19.92 27.57
C LEU A 117 7.24 -21.01 26.73
N SER A 118 8.53 -20.89 26.43
CA SER A 118 9.31 -21.94 25.74
C SER A 118 9.34 -23.25 26.55
N PHE A 119 9.43 -23.15 27.87
CA PHE A 119 9.36 -24.31 28.76
C PHE A 119 7.97 -24.96 28.74
N ILE A 120 6.90 -24.17 28.74
CA ILE A 120 5.52 -24.65 28.66
C ILE A 120 5.23 -25.25 27.28
N GLN A 121 5.71 -24.64 26.20
CA GLN A 121 5.60 -25.18 24.84
C GLN A 121 6.29 -26.55 24.73
N ALA A 122 7.45 -26.72 25.35
CA ALA A 122 8.13 -28.02 25.39
C ALA A 122 7.35 -29.11 26.18
N ALA A 123 6.46 -28.71 27.09
CA ALA A 123 5.64 -29.64 27.88
C ALA A 123 4.26 -29.90 27.27
N LEU A 124 3.58 -28.87 26.75
CA LEU A 124 2.21 -28.91 26.22
C LEU A 124 2.16 -29.15 24.70
N GLY A 125 3.30 -28.98 24.01
CA GLY A 125 3.43 -29.04 22.55
C GLY A 125 3.17 -27.69 21.88
N ASP A 126 3.10 -27.72 20.54
CA ASP A 126 2.86 -26.53 19.72
C ASP A 126 1.38 -26.12 19.78
N GLN A 127 1.03 -25.35 20.81
CA GLN A 127 -0.28 -24.72 21.01
C GLN A 127 -0.25 -23.25 20.58
N PRO A 128 -1.42 -22.65 20.25
CA PRO A 128 -1.51 -21.23 19.97
C PRO A 128 -1.11 -20.38 21.18
N ARG A 129 -0.73 -19.12 20.92
CA ARG A 129 -0.07 -18.24 21.90
C ARG A 129 -0.97 -17.88 23.07
N ASP A 130 -2.27 -17.75 22.85
CA ASP A 130 -3.31 -17.54 23.86
C ASP A 130 -3.31 -18.67 24.91
N ILE A 131 -3.28 -19.94 24.48
CA ILE A 131 -3.25 -21.11 25.37
C ILE A 131 -1.91 -21.16 26.12
N LEU A 132 -0.80 -20.87 25.47
CA LEU A 132 0.52 -20.84 26.12
C LEU A 132 0.61 -19.76 27.19
N CYS A 133 0.10 -18.55 26.90
CA CYS A 133 0.03 -17.45 27.87
C CYS A 133 -0.92 -17.77 29.01
N GLY A 134 -2.12 -18.30 28.73
CA GLY A 134 -3.07 -18.70 29.78
C GLY A 134 -2.51 -19.81 30.69
N ALA A 135 -1.80 -20.78 30.12
CA ALA A 135 -1.11 -21.81 30.90
C ALA A 135 0.05 -21.22 31.74
N ALA A 136 0.79 -20.25 31.19
CA ALA A 136 1.83 -19.55 31.94
C ALA A 136 1.25 -18.77 33.11
N ASP A 137 0.10 -18.13 32.92
CA ASP A 137 -0.61 -17.37 33.96
C ASP A 137 -1.11 -18.28 35.09
N GLU A 138 -1.70 -19.44 34.75
CA GLU A 138 -2.10 -20.45 35.73
C GLU A 138 -0.89 -21.01 36.51
N VAL A 139 0.22 -21.31 35.82
CA VAL A 139 1.45 -21.78 36.45
C VAL A 139 2.04 -20.71 37.38
N LEU A 140 2.07 -19.45 36.95
CA LEU A 140 2.52 -18.34 37.78
C LEU A 140 1.60 -18.09 38.98
N ALA A 141 0.28 -18.22 38.80
CA ALA A 141 -0.70 -18.10 39.87
C ALA A 141 -0.45 -19.13 40.97
N VAL A 142 -0.18 -20.39 40.59
CA VAL A 142 0.13 -21.47 41.54
C VAL A 142 1.49 -21.24 42.22
N LEU A 143 2.53 -20.89 41.45
CA LEU A 143 3.89 -20.73 41.98
C LEU A 143 4.03 -19.51 42.91
N LYS A 144 3.30 -18.43 42.65
CA LYS A 144 3.31 -17.19 43.45
C LYS A 144 2.30 -17.19 44.59
N ASN A 145 1.47 -18.22 44.73
CA ASN A 145 0.52 -18.31 45.84
C ASN A 145 1.21 -18.75 47.13
N ASP A 146 1.56 -17.80 48.00
CA ASP A 146 2.25 -18.03 49.29
C ASP A 146 1.44 -18.83 50.32
N LYS A 147 0.15 -19.07 50.07
CA LYS A 147 -0.70 -19.87 50.94
C LYS A 147 -0.54 -21.39 50.73
N MET A 148 0.05 -21.80 49.61
CA MET A 148 0.21 -23.21 49.22
C MET A 148 1.58 -23.76 49.60
N ARG A 149 1.63 -25.02 50.02
CA ARG A 149 2.91 -25.70 50.31
C ARG A 149 3.60 -26.11 49.01
N ASP A 150 4.93 -26.16 48.98
CA ASP A 150 5.71 -26.52 47.77
C ASP A 150 5.34 -27.88 47.18
N LYS A 151 4.92 -28.84 48.02
CA LYS A 151 4.45 -30.16 47.58
C LYS A 151 3.08 -30.10 46.88
N GLU A 152 2.23 -29.16 47.29
CA GLU A 152 0.90 -28.95 46.68
C GLU A 152 1.04 -28.17 45.38
N ARG A 153 1.87 -27.11 45.36
CA ARG A 153 2.24 -26.38 44.14
C ARG A 153 2.75 -27.33 43.06
N ARG A 154 3.63 -28.27 43.43
CA ARG A 154 4.15 -29.28 42.51
C ARG A 154 3.03 -30.15 41.92
N ARG A 155 2.11 -30.62 42.77
CA ARG A 155 1.00 -31.48 42.34
C ARG A 155 0.06 -30.78 41.37
N GLU A 156 -0.25 -29.50 41.61
CA GLU A 156 -1.12 -28.71 40.74
C GLU A 156 -0.43 -28.40 39.39
N VAL A 157 0.85 -28.03 39.43
CA VAL A 157 1.63 -27.80 38.20
C VAL A 157 1.79 -29.09 37.38
N GLU A 158 2.06 -30.24 38.01
CA GLU A 158 2.12 -31.54 37.33
C GLU A 158 0.75 -32.00 36.81
N GLN A 159 -0.34 -31.58 37.45
CA GLN A 159 -1.69 -31.83 36.94
C GLN A 159 -1.96 -31.05 35.64
N LEU A 160 -1.33 -29.89 35.46
CA LEU A 160 -1.49 -29.02 34.29
C LEU A 160 -0.49 -29.34 33.18
N LEU A 161 0.80 -29.43 33.49
CA LEU A 161 1.89 -29.67 32.52
C LEU A 161 2.19 -31.15 32.28
N GLY A 162 1.57 -32.05 33.04
CA GLY A 162 1.90 -33.47 33.06
C GLY A 162 3.08 -33.81 33.99
N PRO A 163 3.46 -35.09 34.09
CA PRO A 163 4.53 -35.53 34.98
C PRO A 163 5.87 -34.90 34.56
N ALA A 164 6.40 -34.02 35.39
CA ALA A 164 7.68 -33.36 35.19
C ALA A 164 8.78 -33.99 36.04
N ASP A 165 9.99 -34.08 35.49
CA ASP A 165 11.18 -34.47 36.25
C ASP A 165 11.54 -33.41 37.31
N ASP A 166 12.15 -33.84 38.42
CA ASP A 166 12.52 -32.97 39.55
C ASP A 166 13.41 -31.80 39.09
N THR A 167 14.32 -32.06 38.15
CA THR A 167 15.22 -31.05 37.59
C THR A 167 14.45 -29.96 36.85
N ARG A 168 13.43 -30.35 36.07
CA ARG A 168 12.58 -29.44 35.29
C ARG A 168 11.70 -28.60 36.19
N TYR A 169 11.16 -29.19 37.26
CA TYR A 169 10.38 -28.45 38.25
C TYR A 169 11.22 -27.39 38.97
N HIS A 170 12.47 -27.69 39.34
CA HIS A 170 13.36 -26.70 39.95
C HIS A 170 13.70 -25.53 39.00
N VAL A 171 13.89 -25.81 37.71
CA VAL A 171 14.06 -24.76 36.69
C VAL A 171 12.81 -23.86 36.63
N LEU A 172 11.62 -24.45 36.62
CA LEU A 172 10.36 -23.72 36.60
C LEU A 172 10.19 -22.82 37.84
N VAL A 173 10.50 -23.32 39.04
CA VAL A 173 10.48 -22.52 40.28
C VAL A 173 11.47 -21.35 40.21
N ASN A 174 12.66 -21.56 39.61
CA ASN A 174 13.64 -20.49 39.43
C ASN A 174 13.15 -19.41 38.45
N LEU A 175 12.48 -19.81 37.37
CA LEU A 175 11.84 -18.88 36.43
C LEU A 175 10.73 -18.07 37.13
N GLY A 176 9.88 -18.73 37.91
CA GLY A 176 8.85 -18.06 38.72
C GLY A 176 9.41 -17.11 39.78
N LYS A 177 10.58 -17.41 40.36
CA LYS A 177 11.26 -16.49 41.30
C LYS A 177 11.85 -15.26 40.60
N LYS A 178 12.35 -15.41 39.37
CA LYS A 178 12.90 -14.29 38.57
C LYS A 178 11.83 -13.30 38.11
N ILE A 179 10.58 -13.73 38.00
CA ILE A 179 9.44 -12.85 37.71
C ILE A 179 9.05 -12.13 39.01
N SER A 180 9.29 -10.82 39.13
CA SER A 180 9.02 -10.02 40.35
C SER A 180 7.77 -9.14 40.23
N ASP A 181 7.25 -9.00 39.02
CA ASP A 181 6.22 -8.07 38.57
C ASP A 181 4.82 -8.72 38.49
N TYR A 182 4.72 -10.03 38.71
CA TYR A 182 3.46 -10.76 38.80
C TYR A 182 2.72 -10.46 40.11
N GLY A 183 1.48 -9.95 40.01
CA GLY A 183 0.64 -9.60 41.17
C GLY A 183 0.78 -8.17 41.68
N GLY A 184 1.60 -7.32 41.04
CA GLY A 184 1.76 -5.91 41.38
C GLY A 184 0.49 -5.05 41.23
N ASP A 185 -0.55 -5.56 40.56
CA ASP A 185 -1.81 -4.85 40.40
C ASP A 185 -2.79 -5.03 41.58
N LYS A 186 -2.48 -5.89 42.57
CA LYS A 186 -3.28 -5.94 43.81
C LYS A 186 -3.15 -4.68 44.66
N GLU A 187 -2.07 -3.90 44.48
CA GLU A 187 -1.95 -2.57 45.10
C GLU A 187 -2.66 -1.49 44.26
N LEU A 188 -2.81 -1.67 42.95
CA LEU A 188 -3.56 -0.76 42.07
C LEU A 188 -5.08 -0.93 42.19
N GLN A 189 -5.60 -2.13 42.44
CA GLN A 189 -7.03 -2.32 42.75
C GLN A 189 -7.45 -1.71 44.09
N ASN A 190 -6.53 -1.59 45.06
CA ASN A 190 -6.79 -0.85 46.29
C ASN A 190 -6.63 0.68 46.12
N MET A 191 -6.12 1.14 44.97
CA MET A 191 -6.03 2.56 44.61
C MET A 191 -7.26 3.04 43.82
N ASP A 192 -8.04 2.15 43.20
CA ASP A 192 -9.24 2.53 42.45
C ASP A 192 -10.42 2.94 43.36
N ASP A 193 -10.42 2.48 44.62
CA ASP A 193 -11.34 2.97 45.67
C ASP A 193 -10.86 4.28 46.33
N ASN A 194 -9.67 4.77 45.98
CA ASN A 194 -9.12 6.07 46.40
C ASN A 194 -8.66 6.85 45.15
N ILE A 195 -9.58 7.10 44.22
CA ILE A 195 -9.41 8.19 43.25
C ILE A 195 -9.34 9.47 44.07
N ASP A 196 -8.10 9.85 44.28
CA ASP A 196 -7.59 10.83 45.21
C ASP A 196 -8.37 12.16 45.10
N GLU A 197 -8.89 12.63 46.23
CA GLU A 197 -9.15 14.06 46.43
C GLU A 197 -7.80 14.78 46.43
N THR A 198 -7.13 14.88 45.26
CA THR A 198 -5.83 15.53 45.09
C THR A 198 -5.98 17.06 45.22
N TYR A 199 -6.42 17.50 46.40
CA TYR A 199 -6.53 18.90 46.80
C TYR A 199 -5.12 19.39 47.17
N GLY A 200 -4.42 19.94 46.17
CA GLY A 200 -3.13 20.62 46.37
C GLY A 200 -1.98 19.96 45.62
N VAL A 201 -1.95 20.11 44.30
CA VAL A 201 -0.74 19.86 43.51
C VAL A 201 0.20 21.04 43.74
N ASN A 202 1.38 20.78 44.31
CA ASN A 202 2.42 21.81 44.44
C ASN A 202 2.92 22.19 43.04
N VAL A 203 2.56 23.38 42.58
CA VAL A 203 3.12 23.98 41.36
C VAL A 203 4.38 24.75 41.76
N GLN A 204 5.55 24.19 41.45
CA GLN A 204 6.83 24.89 41.56
C GLN A 204 7.10 25.60 40.23
N PHE A 205 7.11 26.93 40.27
CA PHE A 205 7.52 27.75 39.13
C PHE A 205 9.04 27.94 39.18
N GLU A 206 9.77 27.00 38.59
CA GLU A 206 11.20 27.13 38.34
C GLU A 206 11.40 27.49 36.85
N SER A 207 12.30 28.45 36.58
CA SER A 207 12.66 28.86 35.23
C SER A 207 13.68 27.86 34.66
N ASP A 208 13.23 26.66 34.32
CA ASP A 208 14.09 25.51 33.98
C ASP A 208 14.31 25.30 32.47
N GLU A 209 13.94 26.26 31.63
CA GLU A 209 14.10 26.18 30.17
C GLU A 209 15.36 26.91 29.67
N GLU A 210 16.53 26.53 30.20
CA GLU A 210 17.83 26.79 29.56
C GLU A 210 18.36 25.51 28.86
N GLU A 211 17.50 24.76 28.16
CA GLU A 211 17.97 23.80 27.17
C GLU A 211 18.30 24.57 25.88
N GLY A 212 19.54 24.46 25.37
CA GLY A 212 19.92 25.14 24.12
C GLY A 212 19.09 24.67 22.92
N ASP A 213 18.98 25.49 21.89
CA ASP A 213 18.16 25.31 20.67
C ASP A 213 18.38 24.00 19.85
N GLU A 214 19.18 23.05 20.32
CA GLU A 214 19.39 21.74 19.71
C GLU A 214 18.33 20.72 20.18
N ASP A 215 17.93 19.77 19.31
CA ASP A 215 16.97 18.72 19.66
C ASP A 215 17.37 17.94 20.95
N GLN A 216 16.37 17.75 21.82
CA GLN A 216 16.49 17.15 23.15
C GLN A 216 16.93 15.68 23.09
N PHE A 217 16.63 14.98 22.00
CA PHE A 217 16.95 13.57 21.79
C PHE A 217 18.12 13.37 20.81
N GLY A 218 18.64 14.46 20.23
CA GLY A 218 19.70 14.45 19.24
C GLY A 218 19.27 13.79 17.92
N GLU A 219 17.97 13.88 17.58
CA GLU A 219 17.40 13.34 16.36
C GLU A 219 17.15 14.45 15.33
N VAL A 220 17.31 14.09 14.06
CA VAL A 220 16.86 14.92 12.95
C VAL A 220 15.38 14.57 12.74
N ARG A 221 14.49 15.43 13.24
CA ARG A 221 13.05 15.29 13.00
C ARG A 221 12.71 15.92 11.66
N ASP A 222 12.45 15.09 10.66
CA ASP A 222 11.72 15.52 9.47
C ASP A 222 10.23 15.41 9.78
N ASP A 223 9.65 16.49 10.30
CA ASP A 223 8.20 16.65 10.58
C ASP A 223 7.35 16.70 9.29
N GLY A 224 7.87 16.14 8.19
CA GLY A 224 7.21 16.00 6.90
C GLY A 224 7.24 14.56 6.36
N SER A 225 7.46 13.57 7.23
CA SER A 225 7.57 12.15 6.83
C SER A 225 6.50 11.22 7.39
N ASP A 226 5.46 11.76 8.06
CA ASP A 226 4.32 10.99 8.59
C ASP A 226 3.00 11.33 7.86
N GLU A 227 3.07 11.77 6.59
CA GLU A 227 1.96 11.59 5.64
C GLU A 227 2.31 10.42 4.71
N GLU A 228 1.78 9.24 5.03
CA GLU A 228 1.59 8.14 4.10
C GLU A 228 0.63 8.61 2.98
N SER A 229 1.13 9.43 2.06
CA SER A 229 0.52 9.62 0.75
C SER A 229 1.04 8.52 -0.16
N GLU A 230 0.45 7.34 0.00
CA GLU A 230 0.55 6.28 -0.99
C GLU A 230 0.02 6.79 -2.33
N GLY A 231 0.87 6.75 -3.36
CA GLY A 231 0.45 6.84 -4.76
C GLY A 231 0.83 8.11 -5.50
N GLU A 232 2.13 8.35 -5.70
CA GLU A 232 2.53 9.01 -6.94
C GLU A 232 2.33 8.02 -8.08
N GLU A 233 1.19 8.13 -8.79
CA GLU A 233 1.03 7.51 -10.10
C GLU A 233 2.22 7.94 -10.97
N ALA A 234 3.07 6.97 -11.30
CA ALA A 234 4.07 7.14 -12.34
C ALA A 234 3.31 7.54 -13.62
N ASP A 235 3.44 8.81 -14.00
CA ASP A 235 3.06 9.29 -15.33
C ASP A 235 3.59 8.27 -16.34
N LEU A 236 2.68 7.65 -17.08
CA LEU A 236 2.97 6.72 -18.17
C LEU A 236 3.68 7.52 -19.26
N GLY A 237 4.97 7.76 -19.03
CA GLY A 237 5.91 8.23 -20.03
C GLY A 237 5.86 7.24 -21.17
N CYS A 238 5.24 7.66 -22.27
CA CYS A 238 5.09 6.96 -23.52
C CYS A 238 6.24 5.98 -23.77
N THR A 239 5.95 4.69 -23.66
CA THR A 239 6.85 3.63 -24.10
C THR A 239 7.24 3.85 -25.55
N LEU A 240 8.56 3.86 -25.79
CA LEU A 240 9.21 4.02 -27.08
C LEU A 240 8.63 3.07 -28.14
N THR A 241 8.02 3.62 -29.19
CA THR A 241 7.94 2.95 -30.51
C THR A 241 8.82 3.74 -31.48
N ALA A 242 10.10 3.37 -31.56
CA ALA A 242 11.00 3.87 -32.58
C ALA A 242 11.08 2.84 -33.71
N ASN A 243 10.36 3.12 -34.81
CA ASN A 243 10.71 2.57 -36.11
C ASN A 243 12.13 3.03 -36.46
N LEU A 244 12.98 2.07 -36.81
CA LEU A 244 14.28 2.27 -37.44
C LEU A 244 14.20 3.31 -38.57
N GLY A 245 15.02 4.36 -38.50
CA GLY A 245 15.15 5.29 -39.61
C GLY A 245 15.96 6.55 -39.30
N VAL A 246 17.28 6.38 -39.13
CA VAL A 246 18.35 7.30 -39.56
C VAL A 246 18.00 8.80 -39.68
N THR A 247 18.33 9.59 -38.66
CA THR A 247 19.32 10.69 -38.70
C THR A 247 19.22 11.45 -37.39
N GLY A 248 20.37 11.67 -36.76
CA GLY A 248 20.46 12.42 -35.52
C GLY A 248 20.03 13.87 -35.72
N ASP A 249 19.02 14.27 -34.97
CA ASP A 249 18.90 15.64 -34.53
C ASP A 249 18.56 15.61 -33.04
N VAL A 250 19.41 16.30 -32.27
CA VAL A 250 19.28 16.40 -30.82
C VAL A 250 17.95 17.08 -30.55
N MET A 251 17.05 16.39 -29.84
CA MET A 251 15.80 16.94 -29.34
C MET A 251 16.10 18.10 -28.39
N THR A 252 16.29 19.30 -28.94
CA THR A 252 15.84 20.50 -28.26
C THR A 252 14.33 20.35 -28.18
N ALA A 253 13.81 20.15 -26.97
CA ALA A 253 12.39 20.28 -26.72
C ALA A 253 12.00 21.68 -27.20
N LYS A 254 11.45 21.78 -28.42
CA LYS A 254 10.80 22.99 -28.88
C LYS A 254 9.70 23.25 -27.85
N LYS A 255 9.89 24.30 -27.04
CA LYS A 255 8.86 24.80 -26.14
C LYS A 255 7.58 24.88 -26.95
N LYS A 256 6.52 24.17 -26.53
CA LYS A 256 5.20 24.25 -27.18
C LYS A 256 4.87 25.74 -27.29
N GLU A 257 4.82 26.26 -28.51
CA GLU A 257 4.41 27.64 -28.75
C GLU A 257 2.96 27.78 -28.28
N LEU A 258 2.69 28.80 -27.47
CA LEU A 258 1.37 29.01 -26.89
C LEU A 258 0.38 29.30 -28.03
N HIS A 259 -0.65 28.46 -28.16
CA HIS A 259 -1.67 28.66 -29.19
C HIS A 259 -2.79 29.56 -28.67
N PRO A 260 -3.37 30.45 -29.50
CA PRO A 260 -4.51 31.29 -29.10
C PRO A 260 -5.72 30.56 -28.51
N ARG A 261 -5.90 29.26 -28.79
CA ARG A 261 -7.00 28.41 -28.25
C ARG A 261 -6.73 27.88 -26.85
N ASP A 262 -5.47 27.79 -26.44
CA ASP A 262 -5.11 27.33 -25.09
C ASP A 262 -5.41 28.41 -24.04
N ILE A 263 -5.60 29.65 -24.50
CA ILE A 263 -5.87 30.83 -23.67
C ILE A 263 -7.38 30.99 -23.52
N ASP A 264 -7.91 30.37 -22.46
CA ASP A 264 -9.28 30.55 -21.98
C ASP A 264 -9.39 31.76 -21.02
N ALA A 265 -10.61 32.14 -20.63
CA ALA A 265 -10.86 33.27 -19.73
C ALA A 265 -10.18 33.15 -18.35
N PHE A 266 -9.88 31.92 -17.90
CA PHE A 266 -9.29 31.61 -16.61
C PHE A 266 -7.85 31.08 -16.74
N TRP A 267 -7.26 31.16 -17.93
CA TRP A 267 -5.96 30.56 -18.22
C TRP A 267 -4.87 31.19 -17.37
N LEU A 268 -4.94 32.52 -17.24
CA LEU A 268 -4.02 33.31 -16.43
C LEU A 268 -4.15 32.95 -14.94
N GLN A 269 -5.38 32.71 -14.46
CA GLN A 269 -5.64 32.25 -13.10
C GLN A 269 -5.09 30.84 -12.87
N ARG A 270 -5.27 29.90 -13.81
CA ARG A 270 -4.74 28.53 -13.71
C ARG A 270 -3.20 28.46 -13.77
N GLN A 271 -2.56 29.39 -14.47
CA GLN A 271 -1.09 29.50 -14.44
C GLN A 271 -0.60 30.12 -13.12
N LEU A 272 -1.34 31.08 -12.56
CA LEU A 272 -1.02 31.68 -11.27
C LEU A 272 -1.34 30.77 -10.08
N SER A 273 -2.30 29.86 -10.19
CA SER A 273 -2.63 28.88 -9.15
C SER A 273 -1.56 27.80 -8.97
N ARG A 274 -0.59 27.70 -9.88
CA ARG A 274 0.62 26.88 -9.72
C ARG A 274 1.63 27.50 -8.77
N PHE A 275 1.50 28.80 -8.51
CA PHE A 275 2.41 29.59 -7.67
C PHE A 275 1.72 30.10 -6.41
N TYR A 276 0.39 30.25 -6.43
CA TYR A 276 -0.42 30.70 -5.32
C TYR A 276 -1.55 29.69 -5.06
N ASP A 277 -1.50 29.00 -3.91
CA ASP A 277 -2.52 28.01 -3.54
C ASP A 277 -3.89 28.66 -3.24
N ASP A 278 -3.90 29.93 -2.83
CA ASP A 278 -5.13 30.69 -2.61
C ASP A 278 -5.72 31.19 -3.94
N ALA A 279 -6.88 30.63 -4.30
CA ALA A 279 -7.63 30.98 -5.49
C ALA A 279 -8.02 32.47 -5.56
N ILE A 280 -8.23 33.14 -4.43
CA ILE A 280 -8.61 34.57 -4.38
C ILE A 280 -7.41 35.46 -4.69
N ILE A 281 -6.24 35.12 -4.12
CA ILE A 281 -4.99 35.83 -4.41
C ILE A 281 -4.59 35.59 -5.88
N SER A 282 -4.70 34.36 -6.37
CA SER A 282 -4.44 34.04 -7.77
C SER A 282 -5.35 34.81 -8.73
N GLN A 283 -6.62 35.04 -8.38
CA GLN A 283 -7.54 35.83 -9.20
C GLN A 283 -7.16 37.31 -9.20
N LYS A 284 -6.92 37.90 -8.02
CA LYS A 284 -6.49 39.31 -7.91
C LYS A 284 -5.19 39.57 -8.68
N LYS A 285 -4.24 38.64 -8.59
CA LYS A 285 -2.98 38.71 -9.34
C LYS A 285 -3.20 38.55 -10.84
N ALA A 286 -4.17 37.74 -11.29
CA ALA A 286 -4.52 37.62 -12.70
C ALA A 286 -5.09 38.94 -13.24
N ASP A 287 -5.98 39.60 -12.49
CA ASP A 287 -6.57 40.89 -12.86
C ASP A 287 -5.50 42.00 -12.89
N GLU A 288 -4.63 42.06 -11.87
CA GLU A 288 -3.50 43.00 -11.83
C GLU A 288 -2.52 42.77 -13.01
N VAL A 289 -2.26 41.51 -13.38
CA VAL A 289 -1.43 41.17 -14.56
C VAL A 289 -2.12 41.63 -15.86
N LEU A 290 -3.45 41.45 -15.99
CA LEU A 290 -4.21 41.96 -17.15
C LEU A 290 -4.18 43.50 -17.23
N GLU A 291 -4.27 44.19 -16.10
CA GLU A 291 -4.17 45.66 -16.06
C GLU A 291 -2.77 46.15 -16.45
N ILE A 292 -1.70 45.47 -16.00
CA ILE A 292 -0.31 45.75 -16.38
C ILE A 292 -0.12 45.54 -17.89
N LEU A 293 -0.63 44.43 -18.43
CA LEU A 293 -0.57 44.12 -19.87
C LEU A 293 -1.26 45.22 -20.71
N LYS A 294 -2.37 45.78 -20.21
CA LYS A 294 -3.15 46.85 -20.85
C LYS A 294 -2.51 48.23 -20.78
N THR A 295 -1.87 48.56 -19.66
CA THR A 295 -1.39 49.91 -19.37
C THR A 295 0.04 50.15 -19.89
N ALA A 296 0.86 49.10 -19.97
CA ALA A 296 2.27 49.27 -20.30
C ALA A 296 2.48 49.79 -21.75
N SER A 297 3.39 50.74 -21.92
CA SER A 297 3.70 51.32 -23.24
C SER A 297 4.87 50.61 -23.93
N ASP A 298 5.81 50.08 -23.14
CA ASP A 298 7.04 49.43 -23.59
C ASP A 298 7.19 48.02 -22.96
N ASP A 299 7.85 47.11 -23.67
CA ASP A 299 8.02 45.71 -23.24
C ASP A 299 8.91 45.60 -22.00
N ARG A 300 9.88 46.50 -21.86
CA ARG A 300 10.79 46.54 -20.71
C ARG A 300 10.11 47.06 -19.44
N GLU A 301 9.17 47.99 -19.58
CA GLU A 301 8.37 48.50 -18.47
C GLU A 301 7.35 47.44 -17.99
N CYS A 302 6.71 46.74 -18.93
CA CYS A 302 5.83 45.62 -18.65
C CYS A 302 6.57 44.52 -17.86
N GLU A 303 7.78 44.14 -18.29
CA GLU A 303 8.60 43.14 -17.59
C GLU A 303 8.93 43.60 -16.16
N ASN A 304 9.32 44.86 -15.96
CA ASN A 304 9.65 45.37 -14.64
C ASN A 304 8.43 45.40 -13.70
N GLN A 305 7.25 45.76 -14.21
CA GLN A 305 6.00 45.74 -13.44
C GLN A 305 5.53 44.32 -13.13
N LEU A 306 5.68 43.37 -14.07
CA LEU A 306 5.36 41.96 -13.85
C LEU A 306 6.29 41.30 -12.84
N VAL A 307 7.59 41.61 -12.88
CA VAL A 307 8.58 41.12 -11.89
C VAL A 307 8.33 41.77 -10.53
N LEU A 308 7.95 43.04 -10.47
CA LEU A 308 7.60 43.71 -9.22
C LEU A 308 6.36 43.07 -8.56
N LEU A 309 5.39 42.63 -9.37
CA LEU A 309 4.14 42.08 -8.88
C LEU A 309 4.22 40.59 -8.47
N LEU A 310 4.87 39.77 -9.30
CA LEU A 310 4.92 38.32 -9.14
C LEU A 310 6.23 37.83 -8.49
N GLY A 311 7.21 38.72 -8.33
CA GLY A 311 8.53 38.40 -7.80
C GLY A 311 9.45 37.71 -8.82
N PHE A 312 10.69 37.46 -8.41
CA PHE A 312 11.71 36.81 -9.27
C PHE A 312 11.47 35.32 -9.48
N ASN A 313 10.61 34.68 -8.67
CA ASN A 313 10.40 33.24 -8.68
C ASN A 313 9.58 32.77 -9.89
N THR A 314 8.73 33.62 -10.47
CA THR A 314 7.86 33.28 -11.60
C THR A 314 8.43 33.75 -12.95
N PHE A 315 9.75 33.86 -13.06
CA PHE A 315 10.41 34.48 -14.23
C PHE A 315 10.11 33.76 -15.55
N ASP A 316 9.97 32.43 -15.54
CA ASP A 316 9.61 31.67 -16.74
C ASP A 316 8.19 31.98 -17.24
N PHE A 317 7.24 32.20 -16.32
CA PHE A 317 5.89 32.63 -16.67
C PHE A 317 5.88 34.08 -17.18
N ILE A 318 6.64 34.96 -16.57
CA ILE A 318 6.83 36.35 -17.03
C ILE A 318 7.42 36.38 -18.44
N LYS A 319 8.36 35.47 -18.75
CA LYS A 319 8.93 35.34 -20.10
C LYS A 319 7.89 34.93 -21.15
N ILE A 320 6.95 34.05 -20.79
CA ILE A 320 5.83 33.67 -21.67
C ILE A 320 4.87 34.85 -21.87
N LEU A 321 4.53 35.56 -20.79
CA LEU A 321 3.68 36.76 -20.85
C LEU A 321 4.29 37.87 -21.71
N ARG A 322 5.61 38.04 -21.66
CA ARG A 322 6.32 38.98 -22.52
C ARG A 322 6.28 38.55 -23.99
N GLN A 323 6.60 37.28 -24.26
CA GLN A 323 6.68 36.76 -25.64
C GLN A 323 5.34 36.82 -26.36
N HIS A 324 4.24 36.53 -25.65
CA HIS A 324 2.88 36.49 -26.20
C HIS A 324 1.97 37.55 -25.60
N ARG A 325 2.51 38.75 -25.32
CA ARG A 325 1.82 39.85 -24.63
C ARG A 325 0.47 40.20 -25.23
N ARG A 326 0.45 40.55 -26.52
CA ARG A 326 -0.76 40.98 -27.22
C ARG A 326 -1.75 39.83 -27.41
N MET A 327 -1.24 38.62 -27.63
CA MET A 327 -2.06 37.42 -27.78
C MET A 327 -2.80 37.10 -26.47
N ILE A 328 -2.09 36.99 -25.35
CA ILE A 328 -2.68 36.68 -24.05
C ILE A 328 -3.66 37.77 -23.61
N GLN A 329 -3.31 39.05 -23.76
CA GLN A 329 -4.20 40.15 -23.41
C GLN A 329 -5.52 40.09 -24.18
N TYR A 330 -5.46 40.08 -25.52
CA TYR A 330 -6.66 40.16 -26.35
C TYR A 330 -7.45 38.85 -26.38
N CYS A 331 -6.80 37.67 -26.31
CA CYS A 331 -7.49 36.38 -26.19
C CYS A 331 -8.21 36.26 -24.83
N THR A 332 -7.57 36.68 -23.73
CA THR A 332 -8.22 36.67 -22.41
C THR A 332 -9.37 37.67 -22.38
N MET A 333 -9.20 38.89 -22.95
CA MET A 333 -10.28 39.87 -23.05
C MET A 333 -11.44 39.42 -23.95
N LEU A 334 -11.14 38.70 -25.04
CA LEU A 334 -12.15 38.16 -25.95
C LEU A 334 -12.93 37.01 -25.29
N ALA A 335 -12.25 36.17 -24.52
CA ALA A 335 -12.85 35.07 -23.77
C ALA A 335 -13.60 35.55 -22.51
N SER A 336 -13.20 36.67 -21.92
CA SER A 336 -13.85 37.26 -20.74
C SER A 336 -14.99 38.24 -21.08
N ALA A 337 -15.16 38.62 -22.34
CA ALA A 337 -16.20 39.56 -22.75
C ALA A 337 -17.60 38.92 -22.64
N GLN A 338 -18.44 39.46 -21.76
CA GLN A 338 -19.80 38.95 -21.51
C GLN A 338 -20.84 39.49 -22.52
N SER A 339 -20.55 40.59 -23.20
CA SER A 339 -21.46 41.26 -24.13
C SER A 339 -20.96 41.18 -25.58
N GLU A 340 -21.86 40.84 -26.50
CA GLU A 340 -21.57 40.71 -27.93
C GLU A 340 -21.10 42.03 -28.56
N ALA A 341 -21.62 43.17 -28.08
CA ALA A 341 -21.18 44.50 -28.50
C ALA A 341 -19.77 44.86 -28.01
N GLU A 342 -19.28 44.26 -26.93
CA GLU A 342 -17.90 44.42 -26.46
C GLU A 342 -16.96 43.50 -27.21
N LYS A 343 -17.42 42.28 -27.51
CA LYS A 343 -16.73 41.32 -28.37
C LYS A 343 -16.45 41.92 -29.76
N GLU A 344 -17.45 42.53 -30.39
CA GLU A 344 -17.29 43.22 -31.68
C GLU A 344 -16.32 44.41 -31.62
N LYS A 345 -16.34 45.19 -30.54
CA LYS A 345 -15.38 46.29 -30.33
C LYS A 345 -13.95 45.78 -30.15
N ILE A 346 -13.77 44.62 -29.51
CA ILE A 346 -12.46 43.98 -29.33
C ILE A 346 -11.98 43.40 -30.67
N ILE A 347 -12.87 42.73 -31.42
CA ILE A 347 -12.60 42.23 -32.78
C ILE A 347 -12.18 43.37 -33.71
N GLY A 348 -12.93 44.49 -33.74
CA GLY A 348 -12.57 45.65 -34.56
C GLY A 348 -11.22 46.28 -34.17
N LYS A 349 -10.82 46.19 -32.90
CA LYS A 349 -9.46 46.58 -32.46
C LYS A 349 -8.39 45.57 -32.86
N MET A 350 -8.72 44.28 -32.88
CA MET A 350 -7.81 43.21 -33.30
C MET A 350 -7.61 43.19 -34.82
N GLU A 351 -8.61 43.59 -35.60
CA GLU A 351 -8.52 43.72 -37.06
C GLU A 351 -7.67 44.92 -37.50
N ALA A 352 -7.60 45.97 -36.67
CA ALA A 352 -6.79 47.16 -36.96
C ALA A 352 -5.28 46.90 -36.91
N ASP A 353 -4.84 45.87 -36.18
CA ASP A 353 -3.43 45.50 -36.01
C ASP A 353 -3.09 44.21 -36.79
N PRO A 354 -2.04 44.20 -37.63
CA PRO A 354 -1.73 43.05 -38.50
C PRO A 354 -1.30 41.78 -37.74
N ASP A 355 -0.74 41.92 -36.54
CA ASP A 355 -0.35 40.77 -35.70
C ASP A 355 -1.52 40.19 -34.92
N LEU A 356 -2.45 41.05 -34.48
CA LEU A 356 -3.71 40.62 -33.84
C LEU A 356 -4.69 40.03 -34.85
N SER A 357 -4.68 40.53 -36.09
CA SER A 357 -5.43 39.97 -37.21
C SER A 357 -5.00 38.54 -37.54
N LYS A 358 -3.69 38.20 -37.47
CA LYS A 358 -3.21 36.81 -37.62
C LYS A 358 -3.71 35.90 -36.49
N VAL A 359 -3.70 36.38 -35.25
CA VAL A 359 -4.22 35.64 -34.08
C VAL A 359 -5.73 35.43 -34.18
N LEU A 360 -6.45 36.46 -34.61
CA LEU A 360 -7.89 36.43 -34.85
C LEU A 360 -8.24 35.52 -36.03
N TYR A 361 -7.44 35.50 -37.09
CA TYR A 361 -7.57 34.58 -38.21
C TYR A 361 -7.33 33.13 -37.78
N GLN A 362 -6.34 32.87 -36.91
CA GLN A 362 -6.11 31.54 -36.31
C GLN A 362 -7.27 31.09 -35.41
N LEU A 363 -7.96 32.02 -34.76
CA LEU A 363 -9.20 31.75 -34.02
C LEU A 363 -10.40 31.52 -34.97
N GLN A 364 -10.57 32.35 -36.01
CA GLN A 364 -11.73 32.35 -36.90
C GLN A 364 -11.71 31.32 -38.04
N GLU A 365 -10.55 30.98 -38.61
CA GLU A 365 -10.47 29.93 -39.65
C GLU A 365 -10.96 28.58 -39.11
N THR A 366 -10.71 28.33 -37.83
CA THR A 366 -11.18 27.13 -37.16
C THR A 366 -12.56 27.28 -36.53
N GLU A 367 -13.09 28.50 -36.31
CA GLU A 367 -14.52 28.71 -36.04
C GLU A 367 -15.40 28.32 -37.24
N LYS A 368 -14.96 28.45 -38.49
CA LYS A 368 -15.70 27.92 -39.65
C LYS A 368 -15.68 26.39 -39.70
N GLU A 369 -14.59 25.75 -39.28
CA GLU A 369 -14.56 24.28 -39.09
C GLU A 369 -15.40 23.85 -37.89
N ASP A 370 -15.46 24.64 -36.82
CA ASP A 370 -16.26 24.39 -35.64
C ASP A 370 -17.76 24.66 -35.91
N ILE A 371 -18.15 25.64 -36.74
CA ILE A 371 -19.53 25.81 -37.25
C ILE A 371 -19.89 24.65 -38.18
N ILE A 372 -18.98 24.15 -39.02
CA ILE A 372 -19.25 22.96 -39.86
C ILE A 372 -19.33 21.67 -39.01
N ARG A 373 -18.55 21.56 -37.92
CA ARG A 373 -18.67 20.49 -36.91
C ARG A 373 -19.93 20.61 -36.06
N GLU A 374 -20.34 21.83 -35.70
CA GLU A 374 -21.50 22.11 -34.87
C GLU A 374 -22.79 21.98 -35.70
N GLU A 375 -22.80 22.41 -36.97
CA GLU A 375 -23.85 22.17 -37.97
C GLU A 375 -23.91 20.68 -38.36
N ARG A 376 -22.77 19.98 -38.44
CA ARG A 376 -22.73 18.49 -38.52
C ARG A 376 -23.34 17.87 -37.27
N SER A 377 -22.99 18.36 -36.07
CA SER A 377 -23.52 17.85 -34.80
C SER A 377 -25.02 18.11 -34.66
N ARG A 378 -25.52 19.22 -35.22
CA ARG A 378 -26.94 19.59 -35.24
C ARG A 378 -27.72 18.79 -36.29
N ARG A 379 -27.15 18.59 -37.48
CA ARG A 379 -27.68 17.64 -38.49
C ARG A 379 -27.62 16.20 -38.00
N GLU A 380 -26.61 15.82 -37.24
CA GLU A 380 -26.52 14.52 -36.56
C GLU A 380 -27.57 14.40 -35.47
N ARG A 381 -27.82 15.41 -34.62
CA ARG A 381 -28.93 15.37 -33.63
C ARG A 381 -30.30 15.20 -34.27
N VAL A 382 -30.55 15.84 -35.41
CA VAL A 382 -31.82 15.73 -36.16
C VAL A 382 -31.91 14.41 -36.95
N ARG A 383 -30.78 13.86 -37.40
CA ARG A 383 -30.71 12.52 -38.01
C ARG A 383 -30.82 11.42 -36.95
N LYS A 384 -30.27 11.66 -35.76
CA LYS A 384 -30.36 10.81 -34.57
C LYS A 384 -31.79 10.72 -34.04
N SER A 385 -32.56 11.81 -34.02
CA SER A 385 -33.98 11.73 -33.64
C SER A 385 -34.89 11.04 -34.66
N ARG A 386 -34.51 11.01 -35.96
CA ARG A 386 -35.22 10.23 -36.99
C ARG A 386 -34.82 8.75 -36.98
N VAL A 387 -33.58 8.45 -36.60
CA VAL A 387 -33.03 7.10 -36.50
C VAL A 387 -33.43 6.45 -35.16
N ASP A 388 -33.63 7.22 -34.08
CA ASP A 388 -34.14 6.74 -32.78
C ASP A 388 -35.60 6.21 -32.85
N ASN A 389 -36.42 6.66 -33.81
CA ASN A 389 -37.77 6.11 -34.01
C ASN A 389 -37.78 4.79 -34.80
N ASP A 390 -36.73 4.51 -35.59
CA ASP A 390 -36.64 3.27 -36.39
C ASP A 390 -35.71 2.20 -35.75
N LEU A 391 -34.92 2.54 -34.72
CA LEU A 391 -33.94 1.67 -34.04
C LEU A 391 -34.38 1.06 -32.70
N GLU A 392 -35.67 1.07 -32.34
CA GLU A 392 -36.18 0.22 -31.25
C GLU A 392 -36.11 -1.30 -31.55
N SER A 393 -35.46 -1.72 -32.64
CA SER A 393 -35.49 -3.13 -33.08
C SER A 393 -34.16 -3.88 -33.19
N MET A 394 -32.96 -3.28 -33.08
CA MET A 394 -31.71 -4.09 -33.09
C MET A 394 -30.55 -3.45 -32.31
N ASP A 395 -30.08 -4.19 -31.30
CA ASP A 395 -28.82 -4.01 -30.57
C ASP A 395 -27.60 -4.03 -31.51
N ILE A 396 -26.64 -3.10 -31.31
CA ILE A 396 -25.19 -3.33 -31.27
C ILE A 396 -24.44 -2.06 -30.79
N ASP A 397 -23.59 -2.32 -29.81
CA ASP A 397 -22.64 -1.51 -29.06
C ASP A 397 -21.52 -0.84 -29.90
N HIS A 398 -21.28 0.46 -29.69
CA HIS A 398 -19.96 1.08 -29.41
C HIS A 398 -19.99 2.61 -29.43
N GLY A 399 -19.66 3.22 -28.28
CA GLY A 399 -19.30 4.64 -28.19
C GLY A 399 -19.94 5.40 -27.02
N GLU A 400 -19.89 4.87 -25.80
CA GLU A 400 -20.28 5.63 -24.60
C GLU A 400 -19.16 6.60 -24.20
N SER A 401 -19.48 7.89 -24.08
CA SER A 401 -18.76 8.78 -23.17
C SER A 401 -18.87 8.18 -21.77
N MET A 402 -17.79 7.57 -21.28
CA MET A 402 -17.79 6.95 -19.95
C MET A 402 -18.14 8.01 -18.90
N ALA A 403 -19.26 7.80 -18.22
CA ALA A 403 -19.61 8.55 -17.02
C ALA A 403 -18.47 8.43 -15.99
N PRO A 404 -18.24 9.46 -15.14
CA PRO A 404 -17.23 9.38 -14.11
C PRO A 404 -17.51 8.19 -13.20
N LYS A 405 -16.54 7.28 -13.08
CA LYS A 405 -16.65 6.09 -12.22
C LYS A 405 -16.52 6.51 -10.77
N GLN A 406 -17.37 5.95 -9.91
CA GLN A 406 -17.24 6.12 -8.46
C GLN A 406 -16.03 5.32 -7.96
N LEU A 407 -15.17 5.97 -7.17
CA LEU A 407 -14.11 5.29 -6.43
C LEU A 407 -14.74 4.53 -5.26
N LEU A 408 -14.41 3.25 -5.15
CA LEU A 408 -14.86 2.36 -4.10
C LEU A 408 -13.67 1.92 -3.25
N ASP A 409 -13.88 1.82 -1.95
CA ASP A 409 -12.94 1.19 -1.04
C ASP A 409 -13.10 -0.34 -1.14
N LEU A 410 -12.03 -1.03 -1.52
CA LEU A 410 -12.03 -2.48 -1.72
C LEU A 410 -11.82 -3.24 -0.40
N GLU A 411 -11.26 -2.60 0.62
CA GLU A 411 -11.00 -3.23 1.92
C GLU A 411 -12.29 -3.39 2.72
N ASP A 412 -13.15 -2.37 2.71
CA ASP A 412 -14.47 -2.43 3.35
C ASP A 412 -15.39 -3.48 2.70
N LEU A 413 -15.22 -3.72 1.39
CA LEU A 413 -16.00 -4.72 0.66
C LEU A 413 -15.49 -6.15 0.88
N ALA A 414 -14.28 -6.32 1.42
CA ALA A 414 -13.68 -7.63 1.66
C ALA A 414 -14.25 -8.28 2.93
N PHE A 415 -14.49 -9.60 2.87
CA PHE A 415 -14.85 -10.38 4.06
C PHE A 415 -13.58 -10.71 4.85
N THR A 416 -13.33 -9.98 5.94
CA THR A 416 -12.14 -10.14 6.79
C THR A 416 -11.93 -11.58 7.28
N GLN A 417 -13.02 -12.28 7.65
CA GLN A 417 -12.99 -13.66 8.13
C GLN A 417 -12.69 -14.71 7.05
N GLY A 418 -12.59 -14.33 5.76
CA GLY A 418 -12.26 -15.22 4.65
C GLY A 418 -13.12 -16.49 4.61
N SER A 419 -12.49 -17.67 4.73
CA SER A 419 -13.18 -18.97 4.70
C SER A 419 -14.07 -19.23 5.93
N HIS A 420 -13.89 -18.49 7.02
CA HIS A 420 -14.72 -18.60 8.22
C HIS A 420 -15.96 -17.72 8.15
N PHE A 421 -16.10 -16.90 7.11
CA PHE A 421 -17.24 -16.01 6.94
C PHE A 421 -18.57 -16.79 6.85
N MET A 422 -19.45 -16.55 7.82
CA MET A 422 -20.80 -17.12 7.84
C MET A 422 -21.80 -16.14 7.24
N ALA A 423 -22.05 -16.25 5.94
CA ALA A 423 -23.09 -15.46 5.27
C ALA A 423 -24.50 -15.74 5.86
N ASN A 424 -24.73 -16.95 6.37
CA ASN A 424 -25.99 -17.35 6.98
C ASN A 424 -26.02 -17.02 8.49
N LYS A 425 -26.94 -16.13 8.89
CA LYS A 425 -27.15 -15.77 10.30
C LYS A 425 -27.73 -16.90 11.17
N ARG A 426 -28.30 -17.94 10.56
CA ARG A 426 -28.96 -19.06 11.26
C ARG A 426 -28.57 -20.40 10.63
N CYS A 427 -28.28 -21.39 11.47
CA CYS A 427 -28.03 -22.77 11.07
C CYS A 427 -29.16 -23.66 11.59
N GLN A 428 -29.90 -24.29 10.68
CA GLN A 428 -30.98 -25.24 11.02
C GLN A 428 -30.42 -26.66 11.02
N LEU A 429 -30.62 -27.38 12.11
CA LEU A 429 -30.12 -28.74 12.27
C LEU A 429 -31.18 -29.78 11.84
N PRO A 430 -30.77 -30.96 11.35
CA PRO A 430 -31.69 -32.05 11.00
C PRO A 430 -32.53 -32.53 12.20
N ASP A 431 -33.70 -33.11 11.90
CA ASP A 431 -34.57 -33.70 12.92
C ASP A 431 -33.84 -34.77 13.75
N GLY A 432 -34.11 -34.77 15.05
CA GLY A 432 -33.43 -35.65 16.01
C GLY A 432 -32.09 -35.12 16.51
N SER A 433 -31.66 -33.93 16.05
CA SER A 433 -30.51 -33.23 16.65
C SER A 433 -30.88 -32.69 18.02
N PHE A 434 -30.00 -32.85 19.00
CA PHE A 434 -30.21 -32.32 20.35
C PHE A 434 -28.92 -31.69 20.89
N ARG A 435 -29.09 -30.75 21.80
CA ARG A 435 -27.98 -30.04 22.46
C ARG A 435 -27.91 -30.47 23.91
N LYS A 436 -26.72 -30.84 24.38
CA LYS A 436 -26.45 -31.19 25.77
C LYS A 436 -25.40 -30.22 26.31
N GLN A 437 -25.81 -29.34 27.20
CA GLN A 437 -24.88 -28.48 27.92
C GLN A 437 -24.16 -29.30 28.99
N ARG A 438 -22.83 -29.30 28.96
CA ARG A 438 -21.98 -29.94 29.96
C ARG A 438 -21.09 -28.89 30.62
N LYS A 439 -20.36 -29.29 31.66
CA LYS A 439 -19.45 -28.38 32.36
C LYS A 439 -18.28 -28.04 31.42
N GLY A 440 -18.24 -26.79 30.94
CA GLY A 440 -17.16 -26.25 30.12
C GLY A 440 -17.29 -26.47 28.60
N TYR A 441 -18.33 -27.16 28.13
CA TYR A 441 -18.57 -27.33 26.69
C TYR A 441 -20.04 -27.62 26.39
N GLU A 442 -20.48 -27.28 25.17
CA GLU A 442 -21.79 -27.67 24.63
C GLU A 442 -21.60 -28.79 23.62
N GLU A 443 -22.34 -29.89 23.82
CA GLU A 443 -22.30 -31.05 22.94
C GLU A 443 -23.54 -31.04 22.03
N VAL A 444 -23.33 -30.76 20.75
CA VAL A 444 -24.40 -30.79 19.74
C VAL A 444 -24.36 -32.14 19.02
N HIS A 445 -25.37 -32.97 19.24
CA HIS A 445 -25.52 -34.26 18.57
C HIS A 445 -26.35 -34.10 17.31
N VAL A 446 -25.79 -34.46 16.16
CA VAL A 446 -26.50 -34.54 14.88
C VAL A 446 -26.53 -36.02 14.45
N PRO A 447 -27.71 -36.67 14.37
CA PRO A 447 -27.80 -38.08 14.03
C PRO A 447 -27.45 -38.34 12.57
N ALA A 448 -27.01 -39.58 12.28
CA ALA A 448 -26.76 -40.01 10.91
C ALA A 448 -28.07 -39.98 10.09
N LEU A 449 -28.05 -39.28 8.96
CA LEU A 449 -29.19 -39.19 8.03
C LEU A 449 -29.45 -40.56 7.41
N LYS A 450 -30.73 -40.96 7.39
CA LYS A 450 -31.15 -42.18 6.68
C LYS A 450 -30.95 -41.97 5.17
N PRO A 451 -30.36 -42.95 4.45
CA PRO A 451 -30.22 -42.83 3.00
C PRO A 451 -31.59 -42.74 2.36
N LYS A 452 -31.73 -41.89 1.33
CA LYS A 452 -32.98 -41.78 0.57
C LYS A 452 -33.34 -43.15 -0.03
N PRO A 453 -34.61 -43.56 -0.08
CA PRO A 453 -35.00 -44.77 -0.81
C PRO A 453 -34.62 -44.64 -2.29
N PHE A 454 -34.40 -45.76 -2.97
CA PHE A 454 -34.22 -45.77 -4.43
C PHE A 454 -35.54 -45.36 -5.11
N ALA A 455 -35.45 -44.58 -6.17
CA ALA A 455 -36.60 -44.32 -7.03
C ALA A 455 -36.88 -45.55 -7.93
N ASP A 456 -38.11 -45.68 -8.43
CA ASP A 456 -38.53 -46.85 -9.21
C ASP A 456 -37.74 -47.04 -10.52
N ASP A 457 -37.15 -45.96 -11.05
CA ASP A 457 -36.32 -45.91 -12.26
C ASP A 457 -34.80 -45.90 -11.98
N GLU A 458 -34.40 -45.93 -10.71
CA GLU A 458 -33.00 -45.75 -10.29
C GLU A 458 -32.31 -47.10 -10.03
N VAL A 459 -31.43 -47.49 -10.96
CA VAL A 459 -30.65 -48.73 -10.86
C VAL A 459 -29.16 -48.42 -10.92
N LEU A 460 -28.36 -49.18 -10.15
CA LEU A 460 -26.92 -49.10 -10.21
C LEU A 460 -26.42 -49.60 -11.58
N VAL A 461 -25.58 -48.79 -12.24
CA VAL A 461 -25.03 -49.12 -13.54
C VAL A 461 -23.86 -50.08 -13.36
N ALA A 462 -24.00 -51.29 -13.91
CA ALA A 462 -22.89 -52.26 -13.99
C ALA A 462 -21.82 -51.74 -14.94
N ILE A 463 -20.54 -52.00 -14.64
CA ILE A 463 -19.43 -51.52 -15.46
C ILE A 463 -19.44 -52.12 -16.86
N GLU A 464 -20.00 -53.32 -17.01
CA GLU A 464 -20.24 -53.97 -18.31
C GLU A 464 -21.12 -53.13 -19.25
N LYS A 465 -21.97 -52.25 -18.71
CA LYS A 465 -22.83 -51.35 -19.49
C LYS A 465 -22.12 -50.07 -19.93
N LEU A 466 -20.91 -49.79 -19.42
CA LEU A 466 -20.13 -48.64 -19.85
C LEU A 466 -19.57 -48.87 -21.26
N PRO A 467 -19.29 -47.80 -22.04
CA PRO A 467 -18.58 -47.93 -23.30
C PRO A 467 -17.25 -48.68 -23.14
N LYS A 468 -16.92 -49.56 -24.09
CA LYS A 468 -15.75 -50.46 -24.00
C LYS A 468 -14.43 -49.72 -23.68
N TYR A 469 -14.24 -48.53 -24.24
CA TYR A 469 -13.04 -47.71 -23.98
C TYR A 469 -12.93 -47.21 -22.53
N ALA A 470 -14.06 -47.05 -21.84
CA ALA A 470 -14.11 -46.54 -20.48
C ALA A 470 -14.04 -47.63 -19.41
N GLN A 471 -14.38 -48.89 -19.76
CA GLN A 471 -14.38 -50.02 -18.82
C GLN A 471 -13.01 -50.26 -18.19
N ALA A 472 -11.92 -50.04 -18.94
CA ALA A 472 -10.56 -50.17 -18.46
C ALA A 472 -10.25 -49.25 -17.27
N GLY A 473 -10.84 -48.04 -17.24
CA GLY A 473 -10.66 -47.08 -16.13
C GLY A 473 -11.32 -47.51 -14.82
N PHE A 474 -12.17 -48.54 -14.84
CA PHE A 474 -12.90 -49.04 -13.67
C PHE A 474 -12.55 -50.49 -13.31
N GLU A 475 -11.32 -50.93 -13.60
CA GLU A 475 -10.84 -52.26 -13.21
C GLU A 475 -10.98 -52.48 -11.68
N GLY A 476 -11.49 -53.65 -11.28
CA GLY A 476 -11.72 -53.99 -9.87
C GLY A 476 -13.08 -53.54 -9.31
N PHE A 477 -13.83 -52.71 -10.04
CA PHE A 477 -15.18 -52.31 -9.66
C PHE A 477 -16.22 -53.20 -10.38
N LYS A 478 -17.35 -53.50 -9.71
CA LYS A 478 -18.47 -54.27 -10.31
C LYS A 478 -19.60 -53.37 -10.81
N THR A 479 -19.94 -52.35 -10.03
CA THR A 479 -21.03 -51.41 -10.29
C THR A 479 -20.59 -50.00 -9.90
N LEU A 480 -21.10 -48.99 -10.62
CA LEU A 480 -20.99 -47.60 -10.20
C LEU A 480 -21.82 -47.36 -8.93
N ASN A 481 -21.42 -46.37 -8.13
CA ASN A 481 -22.22 -45.97 -6.98
C ASN A 481 -23.50 -45.25 -7.42
N ARG A 482 -24.42 -44.95 -6.48
CA ARG A 482 -25.72 -44.34 -6.80
C ARG A 482 -25.60 -42.99 -7.52
N ILE A 483 -24.72 -42.11 -7.06
CA ILE A 483 -24.54 -40.76 -7.65
C ILE A 483 -23.89 -40.87 -9.04
N GLN A 484 -22.85 -41.69 -9.16
CA GLN A 484 -22.16 -41.97 -10.43
C GLN A 484 -23.13 -42.59 -11.45
N SER A 485 -23.97 -43.54 -11.04
CA SER A 485 -24.98 -44.18 -11.90
C SER A 485 -25.99 -43.18 -12.44
N LYS A 486 -26.42 -42.22 -11.59
CA LYS A 486 -27.35 -41.16 -12.00
C LYS A 486 -26.74 -40.18 -12.99
N LEU A 487 -25.46 -39.86 -12.82
CA LEU A 487 -24.73 -38.91 -13.66
C LEU A 487 -24.07 -39.55 -14.88
N PHE A 488 -24.04 -40.89 -14.96
CA PHE A 488 -23.34 -41.63 -16.01
C PHE A 488 -23.70 -41.15 -17.42
N LYS A 489 -25.00 -41.02 -17.72
CA LYS A 489 -25.46 -40.58 -19.05
C LYS A 489 -24.94 -39.18 -19.38
N THR A 490 -25.09 -38.21 -18.48
CA THR A 490 -24.63 -36.84 -18.73
C THR A 490 -23.10 -36.74 -18.77
N ALA A 491 -22.38 -37.52 -17.96
CA ALA A 491 -20.91 -37.48 -17.94
C ALA A 491 -20.25 -38.19 -19.13
N MET A 492 -20.88 -39.24 -19.67
CA MET A 492 -20.30 -40.09 -20.72
C MET A 492 -20.95 -39.94 -22.08
N GLU A 493 -22.20 -39.44 -22.18
CA GLU A 493 -22.96 -39.34 -23.43
C GLU A 493 -23.10 -37.89 -23.92
N THR A 494 -22.96 -36.87 -23.05
CA THR A 494 -23.04 -35.44 -23.42
C THR A 494 -21.76 -34.64 -23.10
N ASP A 495 -21.58 -33.50 -23.78
CA ASP A 495 -20.46 -32.55 -23.57
C ASP A 495 -20.88 -31.30 -22.77
N GLU A 496 -21.91 -31.45 -21.94
CA GLU A 496 -22.42 -30.36 -21.12
C GLU A 496 -21.53 -30.13 -19.89
N ASN A 497 -21.45 -28.87 -19.46
CA ASN A 497 -20.76 -28.52 -18.21
C ASN A 497 -21.52 -29.11 -17.02
N LEU A 498 -20.79 -29.78 -16.12
CA LEU A 498 -21.34 -30.46 -14.96
C LEU A 498 -21.00 -29.74 -13.65
N LEU A 499 -22.02 -29.42 -12.85
CA LEU A 499 -21.88 -29.00 -11.45
C LEU A 499 -22.43 -30.10 -10.54
N VAL A 500 -21.55 -30.75 -9.77
CA VAL A 500 -21.91 -31.88 -8.90
C VAL A 500 -21.76 -31.50 -7.43
N CYS A 501 -22.87 -31.16 -6.78
CA CYS A 501 -22.93 -30.88 -5.34
C CYS A 501 -23.24 -32.17 -4.56
N ALA A 502 -22.20 -32.86 -4.10
CA ALA A 502 -22.34 -34.11 -3.35
C ALA A 502 -21.45 -34.13 -2.08
N PRO A 503 -21.83 -34.89 -1.03
CA PRO A 503 -21.04 -35.04 0.19
C PRO A 503 -19.59 -35.50 -0.05
N THR A 504 -18.69 -35.21 0.88
CA THR A 504 -17.34 -35.77 0.90
C THR A 504 -17.40 -37.30 0.98
N GLY A 505 -16.54 -37.99 0.23
CA GLY A 505 -16.56 -39.45 0.13
C GLY A 505 -17.65 -40.05 -0.77
N ALA A 506 -18.56 -39.25 -1.35
CA ALA A 506 -19.63 -39.76 -2.21
C ALA A 506 -19.17 -40.23 -3.62
N GLY A 507 -17.86 -40.31 -3.87
CA GLY A 507 -17.29 -40.81 -5.13
C GLY A 507 -17.27 -39.80 -6.27
N LYS A 508 -17.16 -38.49 -5.97
CA LYS A 508 -17.04 -37.40 -6.96
C LYS A 508 -15.85 -37.59 -7.91
N THR A 509 -14.74 -38.15 -7.43
CA THR A 509 -13.53 -38.41 -8.23
C THR A 509 -13.82 -39.29 -9.44
N ASN A 510 -14.59 -40.37 -9.28
CA ASN A 510 -14.95 -41.24 -10.39
C ASN A 510 -15.91 -40.57 -11.39
N VAL A 511 -16.68 -39.56 -10.95
CA VAL A 511 -17.50 -38.75 -11.88
C VAL A 511 -16.59 -37.89 -12.76
N ALA A 512 -15.56 -37.28 -12.18
CA ALA A 512 -14.54 -36.58 -12.94
C ALA A 512 -13.81 -37.56 -13.89
N LEU A 513 -13.44 -38.76 -13.42
CA LEU A 513 -12.82 -39.78 -14.24
C LEU A 513 -13.69 -40.18 -15.45
N MET A 514 -15.00 -40.31 -15.29
CA MET A 514 -15.92 -40.54 -16.43
C MET A 514 -15.82 -39.40 -17.46
N ALA A 515 -15.86 -38.14 -17.03
CA ALA A 515 -15.71 -37.00 -17.94
C ALA A 515 -14.34 -37.02 -18.65
N MET A 516 -13.26 -37.39 -17.94
CA MET A 516 -11.93 -37.55 -18.55
C MET A 516 -11.90 -38.69 -19.58
N LEU A 517 -12.47 -39.84 -19.24
CA LEU A 517 -12.53 -41.00 -20.13
C LEU A 517 -13.37 -40.72 -21.37
N ARG A 518 -14.42 -39.91 -21.26
CA ARG A 518 -15.18 -39.43 -22.42
C ARG A 518 -14.30 -38.63 -23.37
N GLU A 519 -13.53 -37.67 -22.85
CA GLU A 519 -12.65 -36.85 -23.69
C GLU A 519 -11.54 -37.69 -24.33
N ILE A 520 -10.91 -38.58 -23.56
CA ILE A 520 -9.97 -39.59 -24.08
C ILE A 520 -10.63 -40.43 -25.18
N GLY A 521 -11.90 -40.80 -24.98
CA GLY A 521 -12.74 -41.57 -25.89
C GLY A 521 -12.93 -40.93 -27.28
N LYS A 522 -12.87 -39.60 -27.38
CA LYS A 522 -12.99 -38.88 -28.66
C LYS A 522 -11.73 -38.99 -29.53
N HIS A 523 -10.58 -39.27 -28.92
CA HIS A 523 -9.28 -39.31 -29.58
C HIS A 523 -8.73 -40.75 -29.72
N ILE A 524 -9.63 -41.73 -29.84
CA ILE A 524 -9.29 -43.13 -30.07
C ILE A 524 -9.31 -43.44 -31.57
N ASN A 525 -8.18 -43.88 -32.09
CA ASN A 525 -8.05 -44.33 -33.48
C ASN A 525 -8.72 -45.69 -33.70
N LEU A 526 -8.98 -46.02 -34.97
CA LEU A 526 -9.57 -47.31 -35.39
C LEU A 526 -8.71 -48.53 -34.99
N ASP A 527 -7.42 -48.35 -34.76
CA ASP A 527 -6.47 -49.37 -34.29
C ASP A 527 -6.46 -49.55 -32.76
N GLY A 528 -7.27 -48.75 -32.03
CA GLY A 528 -7.36 -48.78 -30.57
C GLY A 528 -6.28 -47.97 -29.85
N THR A 529 -5.44 -47.23 -30.58
CA THR A 529 -4.46 -46.32 -29.98
C THR A 529 -5.09 -44.96 -29.64
N ILE A 530 -4.54 -44.26 -28.64
CA ILE A 530 -5.01 -42.94 -28.19
C ILE A 530 -4.05 -41.86 -28.71
N ASN A 531 -4.56 -40.83 -29.37
CA ASN A 531 -3.76 -39.68 -29.80
C ASN A 531 -3.52 -38.72 -28.64
N LEU A 532 -2.38 -38.85 -27.98
CA LEU A 532 -2.03 -38.06 -26.79
C LEU A 532 -1.73 -36.57 -27.09
N ASP A 533 -1.45 -36.23 -28.35
CA ASP A 533 -1.09 -34.86 -28.74
C ASP A 533 -2.32 -34.00 -29.08
N ASP A 534 -3.48 -34.62 -29.32
CA ASP A 534 -4.69 -33.93 -29.80
C ASP A 534 -5.48 -33.26 -28.67
N PHE A 535 -5.25 -33.65 -27.41
CA PHE A 535 -6.03 -33.16 -26.26
C PHE A 535 -5.20 -33.00 -24.98
N LYS A 536 -5.69 -32.15 -24.07
CA LYS A 536 -5.17 -32.01 -22.71
C LYS A 536 -6.33 -31.88 -21.72
N ILE A 537 -6.20 -32.52 -20.58
CA ILE A 537 -7.18 -32.48 -19.49
C ILE A 537 -6.52 -31.81 -18.28
N ILE A 538 -7.18 -30.80 -17.73
CA ILE A 538 -6.70 -30.07 -16.55
C ILE A 538 -7.57 -30.46 -15.37
N TYR A 539 -6.97 -31.11 -14.37
CA TYR A 539 -7.62 -31.42 -13.10
C TYR A 539 -7.09 -30.48 -12.01
N VAL A 540 -7.97 -29.62 -11.49
CA VAL A 540 -7.64 -28.66 -10.42
C VAL A 540 -8.17 -29.19 -9.10
N ALA A 541 -7.29 -29.31 -8.10
CA ALA A 541 -7.64 -29.72 -6.75
C ALA A 541 -7.11 -28.71 -5.71
N PRO A 542 -7.81 -28.53 -4.57
CA PRO A 542 -7.50 -27.46 -3.61
C PRO A 542 -6.22 -27.73 -2.79
N MET A 543 -5.86 -29.00 -2.57
CA MET A 543 -4.71 -29.38 -1.75
C MET A 543 -3.63 -30.05 -2.59
N ARG A 544 -2.37 -29.70 -2.33
CA ARG A 544 -1.22 -30.29 -3.02
C ARG A 544 -1.07 -31.78 -2.77
N SER A 545 -1.32 -32.26 -1.56
CA SER A 545 -1.30 -33.68 -1.21
C SER A 545 -2.34 -34.47 -2.02
N LEU A 546 -3.54 -33.90 -2.16
CA LEU A 546 -4.61 -34.49 -2.97
C LEU A 546 -4.21 -34.56 -4.44
N VAL A 547 -3.56 -33.53 -4.98
CA VAL A 547 -3.02 -33.57 -6.37
C VAL A 547 -2.03 -34.73 -6.53
N GLN A 548 -1.13 -34.94 -5.56
CA GLN A 548 -0.15 -36.03 -5.62
C GLN A 548 -0.81 -37.41 -5.56
N GLU A 549 -1.81 -37.58 -4.69
CA GLU A 549 -2.60 -38.80 -4.60
C GLU A 549 -3.36 -39.08 -5.91
N MET A 550 -3.99 -38.04 -6.50
CA MET A 550 -4.70 -38.16 -7.77
C MET A 550 -3.74 -38.51 -8.91
N VAL A 551 -2.57 -37.89 -8.99
CA VAL A 551 -1.54 -38.29 -9.97
C VAL A 551 -1.08 -39.73 -9.74
N GLY A 552 -0.99 -40.20 -8.50
CA GLY A 552 -0.65 -41.60 -8.18
C GLY A 552 -1.75 -42.59 -8.56
N THR A 553 -3.02 -42.18 -8.40
CA THR A 553 -4.22 -42.97 -8.69
C THR A 553 -4.51 -43.00 -10.18
N ASP A 554 -4.45 -41.86 -10.87
CA ASP A 554 -4.64 -41.73 -12.32
C ASP A 554 -3.48 -42.32 -13.13
N ARG A 555 -2.27 -42.41 -12.55
CA ARG A 555 -1.17 -43.22 -13.14
C ARG A 555 -1.37 -44.73 -12.99
N ARG A 556 -2.37 -45.17 -12.21
CA ARG A 556 -2.71 -46.57 -11.97
C ARG A 556 -4.16 -46.86 -12.40
N PRO A 557 -4.46 -46.82 -13.71
CA PRO A 557 -5.31 -47.87 -14.26
C PRO A 557 -4.81 -48.39 -15.63
N PRO A 558 -5.35 -49.53 -16.10
CA PRO A 558 -4.78 -50.87 -16.01
C PRO A 558 -3.67 -51.11 -17.04
N ALA A 559 -2.93 -52.22 -16.87
CA ALA A 559 -2.12 -52.76 -17.95
C ALA A 559 -3.04 -53.06 -19.16
N ILE A 560 -3.03 -52.18 -20.16
CA ILE A 560 -3.39 -52.59 -21.52
C ILE A 560 -2.28 -53.56 -21.93
N GLU A 561 -2.43 -54.84 -21.58
CA GLU A 561 -1.65 -55.92 -22.17
C GLU A 561 -1.94 -55.92 -23.67
N MET A 562 -1.14 -55.15 -24.40
CA MET A 562 -1.00 -55.36 -25.84
C MET A 562 -0.52 -56.79 -26.03
N GLY A 563 -1.38 -57.61 -26.66
CA GLY A 563 -1.02 -58.94 -27.12
C GLY A 563 0.31 -58.92 -27.85
N HIS A 564 1.15 -59.91 -27.53
CA HIS A 564 2.48 -60.15 -28.06
C HIS A 564 2.71 -59.67 -29.50
N HIS A 565 3.50 -58.61 -29.66
CA HIS A 565 4.62 -58.57 -30.59
C HIS A 565 5.63 -57.49 -30.19
N HIS A 566 6.91 -57.82 -30.31
CA HIS A 566 8.07 -57.02 -29.93
C HIS A 566 7.95 -55.52 -30.29
N ALA A 567 7.82 -54.66 -29.29
CA ALA A 567 8.21 -53.25 -29.37
C ALA A 567 8.52 -52.69 -27.97
N GLN A 568 9.56 -51.87 -27.89
CA GLN A 568 10.18 -51.39 -26.66
C GLN A 568 9.21 -50.71 -25.68
N ARG A 569 9.44 -50.97 -24.39
CA ARG A 569 8.94 -50.17 -23.25
C ARG A 569 9.16 -48.68 -23.50
N ARG A 570 8.14 -47.97 -23.99
CA ARG A 570 8.02 -46.52 -23.79
C ARG A 570 6.95 -46.29 -22.73
N ARG A 571 7.42 -46.09 -21.51
CA ARG A 571 6.61 -45.62 -20.37
C ARG A 571 5.98 -44.30 -20.79
N ALA A 572 4.67 -44.13 -20.57
CA ALA A 572 4.02 -42.84 -20.60
C ALA A 572 4.72 -41.93 -19.57
N HIS A 573 5.55 -41.00 -20.04
CA HIS A 573 6.05 -39.92 -19.21
C HIS A 573 4.92 -38.90 -19.06
N LEU A 574 4.11 -39.06 -18.00
CA LEU A 574 3.48 -37.90 -17.37
C LEU A 574 4.61 -37.01 -16.85
N HIS A 575 5.08 -36.10 -17.70
CA HIS A 575 5.90 -35.01 -17.21
C HIS A 575 5.05 -34.20 -16.23
N PRO A 576 5.56 -33.89 -15.02
CA PRO A 576 5.05 -32.75 -14.28
C PRO A 576 5.42 -31.55 -15.14
N ALA A 577 4.52 -31.13 -16.03
CA ALA A 577 4.64 -29.82 -16.62
C ALA A 577 4.70 -28.86 -15.44
N SER A 578 5.83 -28.17 -15.34
CA SER A 578 6.07 -26.97 -14.56
C SER A 578 4.76 -26.37 -14.07
N ALA A 579 4.62 -26.27 -12.75
CA ALA A 579 3.73 -25.27 -12.17
C ALA A 579 3.99 -23.97 -12.94
N LEU A 580 3.09 -23.60 -13.84
CA LEU A 580 3.08 -22.26 -14.40
C LEU A 580 2.59 -21.42 -13.24
N TRP A 581 3.57 -20.87 -12.52
CA TRP A 581 3.36 -19.77 -11.63
C TRP A 581 2.78 -18.63 -12.46
N TRP A 582 1.49 -18.34 -12.25
CA TRP A 582 1.08 -16.96 -12.31
C TRP A 582 1.72 -16.29 -11.10
N PRO A 583 2.58 -15.26 -11.27
CA PRO A 583 2.96 -14.43 -10.16
C PRO A 583 1.69 -13.70 -9.71
N GLY A 584 1.03 -14.23 -8.68
CA GLY A 584 0.23 -13.37 -7.82
C GLY A 584 1.18 -12.30 -7.25
N PRO A 585 0.72 -11.05 -7.07
CA PRO A 585 1.57 -9.99 -6.60
C PRO A 585 2.21 -10.42 -5.29
N SER A 586 3.54 -10.41 -5.27
CA SER A 586 4.33 -10.55 -4.07
C SER A 586 3.91 -9.45 -3.11
N ALA A 587 3.09 -9.78 -2.13
CA ALA A 587 3.00 -9.02 -0.89
C ALA A 587 4.36 -9.17 -0.19
N THR A 588 5.32 -8.33 -0.59
CA THR A 588 6.53 -8.07 0.17
C THR A 588 6.09 -7.36 1.44
N TRP A 589 5.97 -8.13 2.51
CA TRP A 589 6.06 -7.57 3.86
C TRP A 589 7.48 -7.07 4.05
N SER A 590 7.64 -5.76 4.15
CA SER A 590 8.73 -5.11 4.88
C SER A 590 8.16 -4.56 6.17
#